data_AF-A0A350PFX9-F1
#
_entry.id   AF-A0A350PFX9-F1
#
_cell.length_a   1.000
_cell.length_b   1.000
_cell.length_c   1.000
_cell.angle_alpha   90.00
_cell.angle_beta   90.00
_cell.angle_gamma   90.00
#
_symmetry.space_group_name_H-M   'P 1'
#
loop_
_entity.id
_entity.type
_entity.pdbx_description
1 polymer ?
#
loop_
_entity_poly.entity_id
_entity_poly.type
_entity_poly.pdbx_seq_one_letter_code
_entity_poly.pdbx_strand_id
1 'polypeptide(L)'
;MKKILKNKYVLVVVVLLVGVLIGWLIKPSGESNSDKNGTNNEEKEQIWTCSMHPQIKRNEPGDCPICGMELIPLESAKNDILDPNAIQMSPTAMKIANVQTRKVGDDLSDKFIRLNGKIQVDERLRNTQSSHIPGRIEKLLVNFTGEYVKKGQILAYVYSPELVSTQEELLEAQKVKESQPQLFESAKNKLRNWKISENQIDKVLDQKKPVESFPIRADFSGYVTKMLTAQGDYIKQGQSIYEIADLSNVWVMFDVYESDLQWVNEGDFVEYTVD
;
A
#
# COMPACT_ATOMS: atom_id res chain seq x y z
N MET A 1 -17.16 54.25 30.42
CA MET A 1 -17.68 54.53 29.05
C MET A 1 -17.02 55.70 28.29
N LYS A 2 -15.96 56.37 28.77
CA LYS A 2 -15.36 57.54 28.06
C LYS A 2 -13.97 57.32 27.41
N LYS A 3 -13.40 56.10 27.45
CA LYS A 3 -12.09 55.79 26.83
C LYS A 3 -12.16 54.93 25.56
N ILE A 4 -13.29 54.28 25.27
CA ILE A 4 -13.46 53.41 24.09
C ILE A 4 -13.70 54.20 22.79
N LEU A 5 -14.24 55.43 22.87
CA LEU A 5 -14.50 56.28 21.69
C LEU A 5 -13.28 57.10 21.22
N LYS A 6 -12.10 57.01 21.86
CA LYS A 6 -10.93 57.80 21.47
C LYS A 6 -10.07 57.15 20.38
N ASN A 7 -10.37 55.91 20.02
CA ASN A 7 -9.65 55.18 18.99
C ASN A 7 -10.38 55.31 17.64
N LYS A 8 -9.73 55.93 16.64
CA LYS A 8 -10.34 56.20 15.32
C LYS A 8 -10.90 54.92 14.68
N TYR A 9 -10.24 53.77 14.88
CA TYR A 9 -10.68 52.49 14.35
C TYR A 9 -11.99 51.97 14.96
N VAL A 10 -12.21 52.19 16.27
CA VAL A 10 -13.46 51.77 16.93
C VAL A 10 -14.64 52.60 16.44
N LEU A 11 -14.42 53.88 16.16
CA LEU A 11 -15.45 54.77 15.61
C LEU A 11 -15.83 54.35 14.18
N VAL A 12 -14.84 53.95 13.35
CA VAL A 12 -15.09 53.42 11.99
C VAL A 12 -15.92 52.14 12.04
N VAL A 13 -15.62 51.20 12.94
CA VAL A 13 -16.36 49.94 13.07
C VAL A 13 -17.81 50.18 13.52
N VAL A 14 -18.04 51.11 14.45
CA VAL A 14 -19.40 51.47 14.88
C VAL A 14 -20.19 52.14 13.76
N VAL A 15 -19.57 53.02 12.97
CA VAL A 15 -20.23 53.64 11.80
C VAL A 15 -20.56 52.61 10.72
N LEU A 16 -19.68 51.64 10.47
CA LEU A 16 -19.93 50.55 9.52
C LEU A 16 -21.08 49.66 9.96
N LEU A 17 -21.13 49.29 11.25
CA LEU A 17 -22.22 48.48 11.80
C LEU A 17 -23.55 49.24 11.78
N VAL A 18 -23.56 50.52 12.10
CA VAL A 18 -24.76 51.37 12.02
C VAL A 18 -25.21 51.55 10.56
N GLY A 19 -24.27 51.70 9.61
CA GLY A 19 -24.58 51.79 8.18
C GLY A 19 -25.22 50.51 7.63
N VAL A 20 -24.73 49.33 8.02
CA VAL A 20 -25.33 48.04 7.66
C VAL A 20 -26.71 47.87 8.29
N LEU A 21 -26.89 48.32 9.53
CA LEU A 21 -28.19 48.26 10.23
C LEU A 21 -29.25 49.18 9.60
N ILE A 22 -28.86 50.39 9.19
CA ILE A 22 -29.75 51.32 8.47
C ILE A 22 -30.04 50.79 7.07
N GLY A 23 -29.05 50.22 6.38
CA GLY A 23 -29.24 49.59 5.07
C GLY A 23 -30.19 48.39 5.10
N TRP A 24 -30.25 47.67 6.22
CA TRP A 24 -31.20 46.56 6.41
C TRP A 24 -32.62 47.03 6.77
N LEU A 25 -32.74 48.19 7.43
CA LEU A 25 -34.03 48.79 7.78
C LEU A 25 -34.72 49.52 6.61
N ILE A 26 -33.95 50.00 5.62
CA ILE A 26 -34.47 50.62 4.41
C ILE A 26 -34.51 49.57 3.30
N LYS A 27 -35.42 48.60 3.43
CA LYS A 27 -35.75 47.67 2.35
C LYS A 27 -36.69 48.40 1.38
N PRO A 28 -36.32 48.64 0.11
CA PRO A 28 -37.18 49.36 -0.82
C PRO A 28 -38.39 48.48 -1.16
N SER A 29 -39.55 48.91 -0.70
CA SER A 29 -40.85 48.39 -1.09
C SER A 29 -41.27 49.01 -2.42
N GLY A 30 -41.24 48.19 -3.48
CA GLY A 30 -42.12 48.28 -4.66
C GLY A 30 -41.84 49.37 -5.70
N GLU A 31 -41.62 48.94 -6.94
CA GLU A 31 -42.50 49.26 -8.08
C GLU A 31 -42.00 48.52 -9.33
N SER A 32 -42.69 47.45 -9.73
CA SER A 32 -42.74 47.07 -11.14
C SER A 32 -44.19 47.20 -11.57
N ASN A 33 -44.45 48.22 -12.40
CA ASN A 33 -45.70 48.42 -13.11
C ASN A 33 -46.15 47.13 -13.80
N SER A 34 -47.32 46.61 -13.40
CA SER A 34 -48.18 45.83 -14.28
C SER A 34 -49.54 46.50 -14.34
N ASP A 35 -49.81 46.99 -15.55
CA ASP A 35 -51.07 47.57 -15.97
C ASP A 35 -52.26 46.60 -15.77
N LYS A 36 -53.35 47.18 -15.26
CA LYS A 36 -54.76 46.89 -15.56
C LYS A 36 -55.43 45.65 -14.95
N ASN A 37 -56.22 45.95 -13.91
CA ASN A 37 -57.66 45.66 -13.76
C ASN A 37 -58.21 44.44 -14.52
N GLY A 38 -58.59 43.43 -13.75
CA GLY A 38 -59.50 42.37 -14.15
C GLY A 38 -59.94 41.57 -12.93
N THR A 39 -60.93 42.09 -12.20
CA THR A 39 -61.69 41.34 -11.21
C THR A 39 -62.30 40.13 -11.91
N ASN A 40 -61.83 38.92 -11.63
CA ASN A 40 -62.52 37.70 -11.97
C ASN A 40 -62.47 36.75 -10.78
N ASN A 41 -63.66 36.25 -10.45
CA ASN A 41 -63.93 35.31 -9.38
C ASN A 41 -63.00 34.11 -9.47
N GLU A 42 -62.48 33.67 -8.32
CA GLU A 42 -61.91 32.34 -8.14
C GLU A 42 -63.03 31.29 -8.29
N GLU A 43 -63.41 30.98 -9.53
CA GLU A 43 -63.99 29.68 -9.84
C GLU A 43 -62.83 28.69 -9.97
N LYS A 44 -62.83 27.67 -9.10
CA LYS A 44 -61.92 26.53 -9.25
C LYS A 44 -62.20 25.90 -10.62
N GLU A 45 -61.33 26.12 -11.61
CA GLU A 45 -61.38 25.39 -12.88
C GLU A 45 -61.11 23.90 -12.60
N GLN A 46 -62.19 23.14 -12.46
CA GLN A 46 -62.15 21.71 -12.22
C GLN A 46 -61.87 21.01 -13.55
N ILE A 47 -60.66 20.49 -13.72
CA ILE A 47 -60.24 19.79 -14.92
C ILE A 47 -60.70 18.33 -14.85
N TRP A 48 -61.29 17.81 -15.93
CA TRP A 48 -61.80 16.45 -16.06
C TRP A 48 -60.91 15.60 -16.97
N THR A 49 -60.72 14.32 -16.65
CA THR A 49 -59.89 13.39 -17.43
C THR A 49 -60.49 11.98 -17.51
N CYS A 50 -60.02 11.17 -18.47
CA CYS A 50 -60.48 9.80 -18.71
C CYS A 50 -59.50 8.78 -18.09
N SER A 51 -60.00 7.82 -17.30
CA SER A 51 -59.18 6.79 -16.61
C SER A 51 -58.25 5.99 -17.52
N MET A 52 -58.65 5.75 -18.79
CA MET A 52 -57.79 5.06 -19.76
C MET A 52 -56.98 5.98 -20.69
N HIS A 53 -57.31 7.27 -20.77
CA HIS A 53 -56.64 8.22 -21.67
C HIS A 53 -56.31 9.52 -20.90
N PRO A 54 -55.32 9.50 -19.99
CA PRO A 54 -55.04 10.63 -19.09
C PRO A 54 -54.52 11.88 -19.78
N GLN A 55 -54.19 11.79 -21.08
CA GLN A 55 -53.75 12.91 -21.91
C GLN A 55 -54.89 13.85 -22.29
N ILE A 56 -56.16 13.41 -22.21
CA ILE A 56 -57.33 14.26 -22.44
C ILE A 56 -57.69 14.98 -21.14
N LYS A 57 -57.56 16.31 -21.18
CA LYS A 57 -57.94 17.23 -20.10
C LYS A 57 -58.94 18.23 -20.65
N ARG A 58 -60.13 18.31 -20.03
CA ARG A 58 -61.20 19.26 -20.41
C ARG A 58 -61.69 20.02 -19.19
N ASN A 59 -62.22 21.22 -19.38
CA ASN A 59 -62.70 22.08 -18.29
C ASN A 59 -64.18 21.85 -17.95
N GLU A 60 -64.84 20.91 -18.64
CA GLU A 60 -66.25 20.57 -18.48
C GLU A 60 -66.46 19.04 -18.40
N PRO A 61 -67.47 18.56 -17.66
CA PRO A 61 -67.86 17.16 -17.66
C PRO A 61 -68.43 16.75 -19.02
N GLY A 62 -68.19 15.50 -19.41
CA GLY A 62 -68.67 14.94 -20.68
C GLY A 62 -67.99 13.63 -21.00
N ASP A 63 -68.20 13.12 -22.21
CA ASP A 63 -67.62 11.84 -22.64
C ASP A 63 -66.24 12.01 -23.28
N CYS A 64 -65.37 11.03 -23.04
CA CYS A 64 -64.06 10.95 -23.67
C CYS A 64 -64.24 10.73 -25.19
N PRO A 65 -63.71 11.61 -26.06
CA PRO A 65 -63.87 11.50 -27.51
C PRO A 65 -63.14 10.30 -28.14
N ILE A 66 -62.25 9.64 -27.39
CA ILE A 66 -61.52 8.45 -27.87
C ILE A 66 -62.29 7.17 -27.55
N CYS A 67 -62.79 7.03 -26.33
CA CYS A 67 -63.35 5.76 -25.84
C CYS A 67 -64.80 5.83 -25.38
N GLY A 68 -65.43 7.00 -25.43
CA GLY A 68 -66.85 7.20 -25.11
C GLY A 68 -67.22 6.98 -23.64
N MET A 69 -66.24 6.88 -22.74
CA MET A 69 -66.49 6.78 -21.29
C MET A 69 -66.55 8.17 -20.65
N GLU A 70 -67.39 8.31 -19.62
CA GLU A 70 -67.57 9.57 -18.88
C GLU A 70 -66.25 10.05 -18.26
N LEU A 71 -65.95 11.35 -18.42
CA LEU A 71 -64.80 11.98 -17.82
C LEU A 71 -65.02 12.13 -16.31
N ILE A 72 -63.94 11.96 -15.54
CA ILE A 72 -63.93 11.96 -14.08
C ILE A 72 -63.16 13.20 -13.62
N PRO A 73 -63.57 13.91 -12.56
CA PRO A 73 -62.88 15.12 -12.16
C PRO A 73 -61.49 14.80 -11.61
N LEU A 74 -60.48 15.49 -12.11
CA LEU A 74 -59.11 15.39 -11.63
C LEU A 74 -59.03 16.18 -10.32
N GLU A 75 -58.76 15.50 -9.20
CA GLU A 75 -58.46 16.19 -7.94
C GLU A 75 -57.19 17.02 -8.12
N SER A 76 -57.33 18.34 -8.24
CA SER A 76 -56.22 19.27 -8.26
C SER A 76 -55.49 19.21 -6.92
N ALA A 77 -54.35 18.52 -6.89
CA ALA A 77 -53.42 18.62 -5.78
C ALA A 77 -53.09 20.10 -5.55
N LYS A 78 -53.26 20.55 -4.30
CA LYS A 78 -53.04 21.93 -3.85
C LYS A 78 -51.73 22.50 -4.42
N ASN A 79 -51.79 23.77 -4.82
CA ASN A 79 -50.70 24.68 -5.15
C ASN A 79 -49.36 24.35 -4.47
N ASP A 80 -48.57 23.49 -5.11
CA ASP A 80 -47.13 23.51 -4.95
C ASP A 80 -46.56 23.85 -6.31
N ILE A 81 -45.64 24.81 -6.33
CA ILE A 81 -44.87 25.24 -7.50
C ILE A 81 -44.05 24.02 -7.93
N LEU A 82 -44.65 23.16 -8.73
CA LEU A 82 -44.03 21.98 -9.29
C LEU A 82 -43.46 22.38 -10.66
N ASP A 83 -42.19 22.07 -10.85
CA ASP A 83 -41.50 22.24 -12.13
C ASP A 83 -42.37 21.65 -13.26
N PRO A 84 -42.63 22.36 -14.37
CA PRO A 84 -43.38 21.84 -15.51
C PRO A 84 -42.85 20.52 -16.07
N ASN A 85 -41.59 20.15 -15.77
CA ASN A 85 -40.97 18.89 -16.14
C ASN A 85 -41.10 17.78 -15.07
N ALA A 86 -41.74 18.05 -13.92
CA ALA A 86 -41.91 17.08 -12.85
C ALA A 86 -43.04 16.08 -13.18
N ILE A 87 -42.73 14.80 -13.08
CA ILE A 87 -43.72 13.72 -13.20
C ILE A 87 -44.28 13.41 -11.81
N GLN A 88 -45.60 13.50 -11.66
CA GLN A 88 -46.27 13.24 -10.40
C GLN A 88 -46.75 11.78 -10.30
N MET A 89 -46.56 11.16 -9.13
CA MET A 89 -47.04 9.80 -8.85
C MET A 89 -47.84 9.79 -7.54
N SER A 90 -48.86 8.93 -7.47
CA SER A 90 -49.59 8.71 -6.21
C SER A 90 -48.73 7.91 -5.22
N PRO A 91 -48.96 8.04 -3.90
CA PRO A 91 -48.24 7.26 -2.90
C PRO A 91 -48.36 5.74 -3.10
N THR A 92 -49.51 5.27 -3.58
CA THR A 92 -49.72 3.86 -3.91
C THR A 92 -48.94 3.44 -5.15
N ALA A 93 -48.88 4.28 -6.19
CA ALA A 93 -48.08 4.02 -7.38
C ALA A 93 -46.58 3.95 -7.05
N MET A 94 -46.06 4.84 -6.19
CA MET A 94 -44.68 4.77 -5.71
C MET A 94 -44.37 3.47 -4.95
N LYS A 95 -45.32 2.99 -4.13
CA LYS A 95 -45.18 1.72 -3.38
C LYS A 95 -45.23 0.50 -4.29
N ILE A 96 -46.16 0.44 -5.25
CA ILE A 96 -46.25 -0.66 -6.23
C ILE A 96 -45.00 -0.70 -7.11
N ALA A 97 -44.51 0.47 -7.53
CA ALA A 97 -43.28 0.60 -8.29
C ALA A 97 -42.00 0.38 -7.47
N ASN A 98 -42.13 0.17 -6.14
CA ASN A 98 -41.02 -0.02 -5.21
C ASN A 98 -39.92 1.05 -5.36
N VAL A 99 -40.33 2.32 -5.47
CA VAL A 99 -39.40 3.43 -5.69
C VAL A 99 -38.48 3.57 -4.48
N GLN A 100 -37.18 3.48 -4.70
CA GLN A 100 -36.14 3.70 -3.70
C GLN A 100 -35.42 5.02 -3.98
N THR A 101 -35.21 5.83 -2.95
CA THR A 101 -34.52 7.11 -3.05
C THR A 101 -33.32 7.13 -2.13
N ARG A 102 -32.22 7.74 -2.57
CA ARG A 102 -31.07 8.05 -1.72
C ARG A 102 -30.82 9.55 -1.78
N LYS A 103 -30.55 10.16 -0.62
CA LYS A 103 -30.16 11.57 -0.55
C LYS A 103 -28.78 11.73 -1.20
N VAL A 104 -28.65 12.68 -2.12
CA VAL A 104 -27.34 13.03 -2.72
C VAL A 104 -26.47 13.69 -1.65
N GLY A 105 -25.20 13.30 -1.60
CA GLY A 105 -24.22 13.87 -0.68
C GLY A 105 -22.81 13.73 -1.25
N ASP A 106 -21.88 14.49 -0.67
CA ASP A 106 -20.45 14.42 -0.96
C ASP A 106 -19.86 13.26 -0.14
N ASP A 107 -20.01 12.04 -0.63
CA ASP A 107 -19.34 10.88 -0.06
C ASP A 107 -18.05 10.64 -0.84
N LEU A 108 -16.93 10.49 -0.14
CA LEU A 108 -15.67 10.10 -0.77
C LEU A 108 -15.86 8.67 -1.26
N SER A 109 -15.89 8.48 -2.56
CA SER A 109 -16.02 7.14 -3.14
C SER A 109 -14.71 6.38 -2.92
N ASP A 110 -14.68 5.52 -1.89
CA ASP A 110 -13.54 4.64 -1.65
C ASP A 110 -13.42 3.63 -2.82
N LYS A 111 -12.41 3.83 -3.67
CA LYS A 111 -12.10 2.88 -4.74
C LYS A 111 -11.25 1.75 -4.17
N PHE A 112 -11.84 0.56 -4.07
CA PHE A 112 -11.08 -0.65 -3.75
C PHE A 112 -10.37 -1.18 -5.00
N ILE A 113 -9.05 -1.30 -4.93
CA ILE A 113 -8.23 -1.90 -5.99
C ILE A 113 -7.71 -3.24 -5.46
N ARG A 114 -7.97 -4.31 -6.22
CA ARG A 114 -7.42 -5.63 -5.90
C ARG A 114 -6.10 -5.80 -6.64
N LEU A 115 -5.03 -5.96 -5.86
CA LEU A 115 -3.69 -6.15 -6.38
C LEU A 115 -3.27 -7.61 -6.21
N ASN A 116 -2.52 -8.12 -7.17
CA ASN A 116 -1.80 -9.37 -6.99
C ASN A 116 -0.40 -9.07 -6.48
N GLY A 117 0.18 -9.98 -5.71
CA GLY A 117 1.48 -9.76 -5.11
C GLY A 117 2.24 -11.05 -4.83
N LYS A 118 3.49 -10.88 -4.43
CA LYS A 118 4.38 -11.97 -4.03
C LYS A 118 5.11 -11.62 -2.74
N ILE A 119 5.34 -12.64 -1.94
CA ILE A 119 6.22 -12.53 -0.78
C ILE A 119 7.65 -12.67 -1.27
N GLN A 120 8.49 -11.70 -0.92
CA GLN A 120 9.89 -11.66 -1.25
C GLN A 120 10.73 -11.52 0.01
N VAL A 121 11.91 -12.13 -0.03
CA VAL A 121 12.92 -11.96 1.02
C VAL A 121 13.32 -10.49 1.11
N ASP A 122 13.40 -9.97 2.34
CA ASP A 122 13.98 -8.65 2.58
C ASP A 122 15.46 -8.65 2.15
N GLU A 123 15.80 -7.85 1.14
CA GLU A 123 17.14 -7.83 0.58
C GLU A 123 18.20 -7.35 1.57
N ARG A 124 17.78 -6.59 2.60
CA ARG A 124 18.65 -6.12 3.69
C ARG A 124 19.04 -7.25 4.63
N LEU A 125 18.26 -8.32 4.67
CA LEU A 125 18.47 -9.51 5.49
C LEU A 125 19.01 -10.70 4.67
N ARG A 126 19.28 -10.48 3.38
CA ARG A 126 19.89 -11.45 2.48
C ARG A 126 21.41 -11.29 2.48
N ASN A 127 22.12 -12.35 2.84
CA ASN A 127 23.58 -12.40 2.89
C ASN A 127 24.12 -13.53 2.02
N THR A 128 25.31 -13.33 1.47
CA THR A 128 25.99 -14.34 0.66
C THR A 128 27.15 -14.93 1.45
N GLN A 129 27.11 -16.25 1.64
CA GLN A 129 28.24 -16.98 2.23
C GLN A 129 29.30 -17.20 1.15
N SER A 130 30.48 -16.62 1.35
CA SER A 130 31.63 -16.82 0.47
C SER A 130 32.68 -17.72 1.10
N SER A 131 33.52 -18.34 0.27
CA SER A 131 34.71 -19.06 0.74
C SER A 131 35.83 -18.10 1.08
N HIS A 132 36.48 -18.30 2.22
CA HIS A 132 37.72 -17.58 2.55
C HIS A 132 38.97 -18.25 1.97
N ILE A 133 38.83 -19.48 1.46
CA ILE A 133 39.94 -20.34 1.03
C ILE A 133 39.62 -20.95 -0.34
N PRO A 134 40.61 -21.08 -1.24
CA PRO A 134 40.43 -21.84 -2.47
C PRO A 134 40.46 -23.35 -2.18
N GLY A 135 39.74 -24.15 -2.94
CA GLY A 135 39.80 -25.60 -2.79
C GLY A 135 38.64 -26.35 -3.42
N ARG A 136 38.62 -27.67 -3.28
CA ARG A 136 37.56 -28.54 -3.76
C ARG A 136 36.59 -28.89 -2.64
N ILE A 137 35.29 -28.74 -2.89
CA ILE A 137 34.24 -29.16 -1.95
C ILE A 137 34.22 -30.69 -1.90
N GLU A 138 34.62 -31.26 -0.78
CA GLU A 138 34.60 -32.71 -0.57
C GLU A 138 33.23 -33.19 -0.12
N LYS A 139 32.61 -32.44 0.80
CA LYS A 139 31.34 -32.79 1.41
C LYS A 139 30.52 -31.56 1.74
N LEU A 140 29.29 -31.52 1.25
CA LEU A 140 28.29 -30.55 1.68
C LEU A 140 27.48 -31.16 2.83
N LEU A 141 27.47 -30.50 3.98
CA LEU A 141 26.60 -30.89 5.09
C LEU A 141 25.19 -30.32 4.90
N VAL A 142 25.11 -29.09 4.40
CA VAL A 142 23.86 -28.42 4.03
C VAL A 142 23.69 -28.53 2.53
N ASN A 143 22.74 -29.38 2.10
CA ASN A 143 22.64 -29.83 0.72
C ASN A 143 21.28 -29.58 0.04
N PHE A 144 20.38 -28.81 0.67
CA PHE A 144 19.12 -28.37 0.06
C PHE A 144 18.74 -26.95 0.48
N THR A 145 17.89 -26.30 -0.31
CA THR A 145 17.33 -24.97 -0.01
C THR A 145 16.18 -25.08 0.99
N GLY A 146 16.01 -24.07 1.84
CA GLY A 146 15.04 -24.06 2.94
C GLY A 146 15.56 -24.65 4.25
N GLU A 147 16.79 -25.16 4.29
CA GLU A 147 17.41 -25.57 5.55
C GLU A 147 17.80 -24.33 6.39
N TYR A 148 17.51 -24.38 7.69
CA TYR A 148 17.93 -23.34 8.63
C TYR A 148 19.35 -23.60 9.13
N VAL A 149 20.21 -22.58 9.07
CA VAL A 149 21.59 -22.63 9.53
C VAL A 149 21.83 -21.59 10.62
N LYS A 150 22.64 -21.97 11.61
CA LYS A 150 23.08 -21.06 12.68
C LYS A 150 24.48 -20.54 12.38
N LYS A 151 24.75 -19.28 12.74
CA LYS A 151 26.11 -18.73 12.71
C LYS A 151 27.09 -19.66 13.44
N GLY A 152 28.19 -19.99 12.78
CA GLY A 152 29.23 -20.92 13.24
C GLY A 152 29.01 -22.39 12.90
N GLN A 153 27.81 -22.77 12.44
CA GLN A 153 27.50 -24.13 11.96
C GLN A 153 28.39 -24.47 10.76
N ILE A 154 28.83 -25.72 10.68
CA ILE A 154 29.62 -26.20 9.54
C ILE A 154 28.68 -26.45 8.37
N LEU A 155 28.98 -25.83 7.23
CA LEU A 155 28.19 -25.94 6.00
C LEU A 155 28.80 -26.97 5.04
N ALA A 156 30.12 -26.96 4.92
CA ALA A 156 30.85 -27.80 3.98
C ALA A 156 32.26 -28.13 4.49
N TYR A 157 32.84 -29.20 3.96
CA TYR A 157 34.26 -29.52 4.06
C TYR A 157 34.94 -29.31 2.72
N VAL A 158 36.07 -28.60 2.74
CA VAL A 158 36.83 -28.22 1.54
C VAL A 158 38.26 -28.69 1.70
N TYR A 159 38.77 -29.36 0.65
CA TYR A 159 40.19 -29.67 0.50
C TYR A 159 40.90 -28.52 -0.20
N SER A 160 41.89 -27.92 0.46
CA SER A 160 42.67 -26.79 -0.08
C SER A 160 44.15 -27.16 -0.19
N PRO A 161 44.66 -27.42 -1.41
CA PRO A 161 46.09 -27.63 -1.64
C PRO A 161 46.95 -26.48 -1.11
N GLU A 162 46.48 -25.25 -1.27
CA GLU A 162 47.20 -24.03 -0.86
C GLU A 162 47.36 -23.95 0.66
N LEU A 163 46.33 -24.35 1.42
CA LEU A 163 46.42 -24.43 2.87
C LEU A 163 47.32 -25.56 3.34
N VAL A 164 47.28 -26.73 2.67
CA VAL A 164 48.17 -27.85 3.00
C VAL A 164 49.62 -27.43 2.82
N SER A 165 49.97 -26.85 1.67
CA SER A 165 51.32 -26.35 1.39
C SER A 165 51.76 -25.27 2.41
N THR A 166 50.87 -24.35 2.78
CA THR A 166 51.22 -23.30 3.75
C THR A 166 51.38 -23.84 5.17
N GLN A 167 50.66 -24.90 5.54
CA GLN A 167 50.90 -25.58 6.82
C GLN A 167 52.25 -26.29 6.84
N GLU A 168 52.65 -26.93 5.73
CA GLU A 168 53.98 -27.52 5.61
C GLU A 168 55.07 -26.44 5.76
N GLU A 169 54.91 -25.28 5.10
CA GLU A 169 55.79 -24.12 5.30
C GLU A 169 55.88 -23.69 6.77
N LEU A 170 54.75 -23.65 7.48
CA LEU A 170 54.72 -23.31 8.92
C LEU A 170 55.46 -24.35 9.76
N LEU A 171 55.25 -25.65 9.48
CA LEU A 171 55.90 -26.75 10.22
C LEU A 171 57.42 -26.76 9.98
N GLU A 172 57.88 -26.43 8.77
CA GLU A 172 59.31 -26.26 8.49
C GLU A 172 59.87 -25.01 9.20
N ALA A 173 59.16 -23.88 9.15
CA ALA A 173 59.55 -22.66 9.86
C ALA A 173 59.63 -22.85 11.38
N GLN A 174 58.78 -23.74 11.95
CA GLN A 174 58.82 -24.08 13.38
C GLN A 174 60.15 -24.72 13.80
N LYS A 175 60.78 -25.53 12.92
CA LYS A 175 62.07 -26.19 13.21
C LYS A 175 63.22 -25.21 13.36
N VAL A 176 63.14 -24.07 12.66
CA VAL A 176 64.14 -22.98 12.68
C VAL A 176 63.65 -21.77 13.49
N LYS A 177 62.61 -21.91 14.31
CA LYS A 177 62.02 -20.81 15.08
C LYS A 177 63.03 -20.09 15.99
N GLU A 178 63.98 -20.83 16.57
CA GLU A 178 65.02 -20.27 17.44
C GLU A 178 66.03 -19.40 16.68
N SER A 179 66.37 -19.79 15.45
CA SER A 179 67.34 -19.08 14.62
C SER A 179 66.71 -18.00 13.74
N GLN A 180 65.45 -18.17 13.32
CA GLN A 180 64.72 -17.27 12.44
C GLN A 180 63.26 -17.06 12.91
N PRO A 181 63.04 -16.33 14.02
CA PRO A 181 61.70 -16.10 14.56
C PRO A 181 60.78 -15.34 13.60
N GLN A 182 61.35 -14.47 12.74
CA GLN A 182 60.59 -13.72 11.75
C GLN A 182 59.97 -14.62 10.66
N LEU A 183 60.64 -15.71 10.29
CA LEU A 183 60.12 -16.65 9.28
C LEU A 183 58.90 -17.39 9.82
N PHE A 184 58.98 -17.85 11.08
CA PHE A 184 57.87 -18.50 11.77
C PHE A 184 56.65 -17.58 11.89
N GLU A 185 56.83 -16.33 12.32
CA GLU A 185 55.73 -15.36 12.41
C GLU A 185 55.14 -15.01 11.02
N SER A 186 55.97 -14.96 9.98
CA SER A 186 55.49 -14.71 8.60
C SER A 186 54.60 -15.84 8.10
N ALA A 187 55.00 -17.10 8.34
CA ALA A 187 54.18 -18.27 8.01
C ALA A 187 52.86 -18.26 8.81
N LYS A 188 52.90 -17.90 10.10
CA LYS A 188 51.70 -17.77 10.94
C LYS A 188 50.75 -16.69 10.42
N ASN A 189 51.29 -15.53 10.02
CA ASN A 189 50.51 -14.43 9.45
C ASN A 189 49.86 -14.80 8.11
N LYS A 190 50.50 -15.63 7.28
CA LYS A 190 49.90 -16.12 6.02
C LYS A 190 48.63 -16.92 6.27
N LEU A 191 48.61 -17.81 7.27
CA LEU A 191 47.40 -18.53 7.68
C LEU A 191 46.34 -17.61 8.31
N ARG A 192 46.75 -16.63 9.12
CA ARG A 192 45.82 -15.62 9.69
C ARG A 192 45.11 -14.81 8.60
N ASN A 193 45.80 -14.49 7.50
CA ASN A 193 45.21 -13.77 6.38
C ASN A 193 44.07 -14.53 5.70
N TRP A 194 44.09 -15.87 5.78
CA TRP A 194 42.98 -16.75 5.34
C TRP A 194 41.93 -17.00 6.42
N LYS A 195 41.95 -16.21 7.50
CA LYS A 195 41.06 -16.30 8.66
C LYS A 195 41.10 -17.65 9.37
N ILE A 196 42.20 -18.39 9.26
CA ILE A 196 42.44 -19.56 10.10
C ILE A 196 42.70 -19.07 11.53
N SER A 197 41.92 -19.60 12.49
CA SER A 197 42.02 -19.18 13.88
C SER A 197 43.31 -19.65 14.54
N GLU A 198 43.81 -18.91 15.53
CA GLU A 198 45.00 -19.32 16.33
C GLU A 198 44.86 -20.74 16.87
N ASN A 199 43.68 -21.09 17.38
CA ASN A 199 43.39 -22.43 17.89
C ASN A 199 43.52 -23.53 16.83
N GLN A 200 43.28 -23.22 15.55
CA GLN A 200 43.50 -24.16 14.45
C GLN A 200 44.99 -24.24 14.10
N ILE A 201 45.70 -23.10 14.09
CA ILE A 201 47.13 -23.06 13.85
C ILE A 201 47.88 -23.86 14.91
N ASP A 202 47.56 -23.65 16.18
CA ASP A 202 48.21 -24.33 17.29
C ASP A 202 47.96 -25.85 17.24
N LYS A 203 46.76 -26.29 16.82
CA LYS A 203 46.48 -27.71 16.57
C LYS A 203 47.38 -28.32 15.49
N VAL A 204 47.66 -27.60 14.42
CA VAL A 204 48.58 -28.06 13.35
C VAL A 204 49.98 -28.21 13.90
N LEU A 205 50.45 -27.23 14.68
CA LEU A 205 51.77 -27.25 15.33
C LEU A 205 51.91 -28.41 16.33
N ASP A 206 50.86 -28.67 17.11
CA ASP A 206 50.81 -29.75 18.10
C ASP A 206 50.78 -31.13 17.44
N GLN A 207 49.95 -31.29 16.39
CA GLN A 207 49.81 -32.55 15.66
C GLN A 207 51.00 -32.83 14.73
N LYS A 208 51.81 -31.81 14.41
CA LYS A 208 52.94 -31.87 13.47
C LYS A 208 52.57 -32.43 12.09
N LYS A 209 51.30 -32.28 11.70
CA LYS A 209 50.75 -32.76 10.43
C LYS A 209 49.78 -31.72 9.86
N PRO A 210 49.83 -31.46 8.54
CA PRO A 210 48.84 -30.63 7.88
C PRO A 210 47.44 -31.22 7.99
N VAL A 211 46.44 -30.37 8.18
CA VAL A 211 45.03 -30.72 8.03
C VAL A 211 44.65 -30.54 6.57
N GLU A 212 44.03 -31.57 5.99
CA GLU A 212 43.63 -31.58 4.58
C GLU A 212 42.20 -31.06 4.36
N SER A 213 41.30 -31.35 5.31
CA SER A 213 39.87 -31.03 5.18
C SER A 213 39.45 -29.90 6.12
N PHE A 214 39.02 -28.77 5.53
CA PHE A 214 38.70 -27.55 6.26
C PHE A 214 37.19 -27.33 6.34
N PRO A 215 36.63 -27.09 7.54
CA PRO A 215 35.23 -26.77 7.68
C PRO A 215 34.97 -25.31 7.27
N ILE A 216 34.11 -25.11 6.28
CA ILE A 216 33.49 -23.81 6.00
C ILE A 216 32.33 -23.62 6.97
N ARG A 217 32.35 -22.53 7.74
CA ARG A 217 31.34 -22.20 8.73
C ARG A 217 30.43 -21.08 8.24
N ALA A 218 29.19 -21.08 8.71
CA ALA A 218 28.23 -20.02 8.42
C ALA A 218 28.60 -18.73 9.16
N ASP A 219 28.73 -17.61 8.44
CA ASP A 219 28.98 -16.29 9.01
C ASP A 219 27.69 -15.64 9.55
N PHE A 220 26.54 -16.10 9.06
CA PHE A 220 25.21 -15.60 9.36
C PHE A 220 24.26 -16.74 9.75
N SER A 221 23.19 -16.41 10.48
CA SER A 221 22.09 -17.34 10.74
C SER A 221 20.93 -17.02 9.78
N GLY A 222 20.19 -18.04 9.34
CA GLY A 222 19.06 -17.86 8.45
C GLY A 222 18.73 -19.12 7.65
N TYR A 223 17.86 -18.98 6.67
CA TYR A 223 17.46 -20.05 5.76
C TYR A 223 18.29 -20.01 4.49
N VAL A 224 18.74 -21.17 4.00
CA VAL A 224 19.44 -21.27 2.72
C VAL A 224 18.46 -21.05 1.59
N THR A 225 18.53 -19.89 0.93
CA THR A 225 17.63 -19.55 -0.18
C THR A 225 18.13 -20.12 -1.51
N LYS A 226 19.45 -20.17 -1.70
CA LYS A 226 20.07 -20.75 -2.90
C LYS A 226 21.37 -21.44 -2.57
N MET A 227 21.65 -22.50 -3.32
CA MET A 227 22.94 -23.16 -3.39
C MET A 227 23.61 -22.78 -4.71
N LEU A 228 24.82 -22.22 -4.64
CA LEU A 228 25.56 -21.74 -5.81
C LEU A 228 26.68 -22.69 -6.23
N THR A 229 26.93 -23.73 -5.44
CA THR A 229 27.96 -24.74 -5.66
C THR A 229 27.43 -26.12 -5.28
N ALA A 230 27.95 -27.15 -5.92
CA ALA A 230 27.66 -28.55 -5.66
C ALA A 230 28.86 -29.27 -5.05
N GLN A 231 28.62 -30.48 -4.54
CA GLN A 231 29.69 -31.34 -4.03
C GLN A 231 30.60 -31.74 -5.19
N GLY A 232 31.91 -31.60 -5.00
CA GLY A 232 32.92 -31.87 -6.01
C GLY A 232 33.41 -30.63 -6.74
N ASP A 233 32.70 -29.50 -6.66
CA ASP A 233 33.11 -28.25 -7.30
C ASP A 233 34.41 -27.70 -6.71
N TYR A 234 35.20 -27.04 -7.56
CA TYR A 234 36.36 -26.28 -7.13
C TYR A 234 35.95 -24.81 -6.95
N ILE A 235 36.17 -24.28 -5.74
CA ILE A 235 35.83 -22.92 -5.35
C ILE A 235 37.07 -22.05 -5.19
N LYS A 236 36.94 -20.78 -5.54
CA LYS A 236 37.97 -19.75 -5.35
C LYS A 236 37.73 -18.98 -4.05
N GLN A 237 38.78 -18.33 -3.54
CA GLN A 237 38.63 -17.35 -2.47
C GLN A 237 37.68 -16.22 -2.91
N GLY A 238 36.70 -15.90 -2.08
CA GLY A 238 35.64 -14.92 -2.35
C GLY A 238 34.47 -15.47 -3.18
N GLN A 239 34.56 -16.70 -3.71
CA GLN A 239 33.45 -17.29 -4.45
C GLN A 239 32.27 -17.59 -3.51
N SER A 240 31.08 -17.22 -3.95
CA SER A 240 29.82 -17.47 -3.26
C SER A 240 29.45 -18.95 -3.29
N ILE A 241 29.10 -19.51 -2.13
CA ILE A 241 28.74 -20.91 -1.93
C ILE A 241 27.23 -21.04 -1.68
N TYR A 242 26.69 -20.18 -0.81
CA TYR A 242 25.28 -20.15 -0.43
C TYR A 242 24.74 -18.73 -0.40
N GLU A 243 23.45 -18.57 -0.71
CA GLU A 243 22.67 -17.42 -0.26
C GLU A 243 21.89 -17.82 0.99
N ILE A 244 22.01 -17.01 2.04
CA ILE A 244 21.36 -17.21 3.34
C ILE A 244 20.54 -15.96 3.63
N ALA A 245 19.27 -16.13 3.96
CA ALA A 245 18.40 -15.03 4.33
C ALA A 245 17.71 -15.25 5.67
N ASP A 246 17.63 -14.20 6.47
CA ASP A 246 16.75 -14.18 7.63
C ASP A 246 15.31 -13.87 7.15
N LEU A 247 14.40 -14.81 7.38
CA LEU A 247 12.99 -14.73 6.99
C LEU A 247 12.08 -14.17 8.10
N SER A 248 12.66 -13.63 9.17
CA SER A 248 11.89 -13.00 10.26
C SER A 248 11.11 -11.76 9.80
N ASN A 249 11.63 -11.05 8.79
CA ASN A 249 10.91 -9.99 8.09
C ASN A 249 10.97 -10.28 6.59
N VAL A 250 9.83 -10.12 5.93
CA VAL A 250 9.69 -10.31 4.48
C VAL A 250 8.99 -9.11 3.88
N TRP A 251 9.21 -8.87 2.59
CA TRP A 251 8.48 -7.86 1.84
C TRP A 251 7.27 -8.49 1.17
N VAL A 252 6.13 -7.82 1.28
CA VAL A 252 4.94 -8.15 0.48
C VAL A 252 4.89 -7.15 -0.66
N MET A 253 5.19 -7.63 -1.86
CA MET A 253 5.27 -6.80 -3.06
C MET A 253 3.97 -6.93 -3.83
N PHE A 254 3.26 -5.82 -4.06
CA PHE A 254 2.05 -5.77 -4.87
C PHE A 254 2.33 -5.11 -6.22
N ASP A 255 1.79 -5.70 -7.29
CA ASP A 255 1.90 -5.15 -8.64
C ASP A 255 0.68 -4.26 -8.92
N VAL A 256 0.92 -2.96 -9.14
CA VAL A 256 -0.12 -1.96 -9.48
C VAL A 256 -0.10 -1.69 -10.98
N TYR A 257 -1.26 -1.76 -11.62
CA TYR A 257 -1.38 -1.38 -13.03
C TYR A 257 -1.23 0.14 -13.19
N GLU A 258 -0.59 0.57 -14.28
CA GLU A 258 -0.39 1.99 -14.58
C GLU A 258 -1.71 2.78 -14.60
N SER A 259 -2.77 2.17 -15.15
CA SER A 259 -4.12 2.74 -15.12
C SER A 259 -4.59 3.04 -13.71
N ASP A 260 -4.22 2.19 -12.75
CA ASP A 260 -4.67 2.25 -11.36
C ASP A 260 -3.80 3.14 -10.45
N LEU A 261 -2.63 3.57 -10.93
CA LEU A 261 -1.64 4.31 -10.15
C LEU A 261 -2.17 5.64 -9.58
N GLN A 262 -3.07 6.32 -10.31
CA GLN A 262 -3.65 7.60 -9.88
C GLN A 262 -4.51 7.51 -8.61
N TRP A 263 -4.88 6.31 -8.19
CA TRP A 263 -5.69 6.06 -6.99
C TRP A 263 -4.89 5.43 -5.85
N VAL A 264 -3.56 5.33 -5.98
CA VAL A 264 -2.68 4.79 -4.93
C VAL A 264 -1.80 5.91 -4.38
N ASN A 265 -1.96 6.20 -3.09
CA ASN A 265 -1.24 7.25 -2.38
C ASN A 265 -0.54 6.70 -1.13
N GLU A 266 0.50 7.41 -0.68
CA GLU A 266 1.13 7.11 0.60
C GLU A 266 0.13 7.34 1.75
N GLY A 267 -0.04 6.31 2.58
CA GLY A 267 -0.98 6.33 3.71
C GLY A 267 -2.28 5.58 3.45
N ASP A 268 -2.50 5.06 2.25
CA ASP A 268 -3.66 4.21 1.95
C ASP A 268 -3.66 2.94 2.80
N PHE A 269 -4.86 2.53 3.23
CA PHE A 269 -5.04 1.29 3.99
C PHE A 269 -4.90 0.08 3.07
N VAL A 270 -4.07 -0.88 3.49
CA VAL A 270 -3.84 -2.13 2.77
C VAL A 270 -4.24 -3.29 3.66
N GLU A 271 -5.15 -4.12 3.17
CA GLU A 271 -5.47 -5.43 3.73
C GLU A 271 -4.99 -6.51 2.76
N TYR A 272 -4.35 -7.55 3.28
CA TYR A 272 -3.83 -8.63 2.46
C TYR A 272 -4.04 -9.98 3.13
N THR A 273 -4.22 -11.00 2.30
CA THR A 273 -4.33 -12.40 2.69
C THR A 273 -3.28 -13.18 1.92
N VAL A 274 -2.65 -14.15 2.59
CA VAL A 274 -1.71 -15.09 1.98
C VAL A 274 -2.37 -16.46 2.04
N ASP A 275 -2.65 -17.04 0.88
CA ASP A 275 -3.21 -18.39 0.72
C ASP A 275 -2.10 -19.44 0.57
#